data_AF-A0A1V4QG02-F1
#
_entry.id   AF-A0A1V4QG02-F1
#
_cell.length_a   1.000
_cell.length_b   1.000
_cell.length_c   1.000
_cell.angle_alpha   90.00
_cell.angle_beta   90.00
_cell.angle_gamma   90.00
#
_symmetry.space_group_name_H-M   'P 1'
#
loop_
_entity.id
_entity.type
_entity.pdbx_description
1 polymer ?
#
loop_
_entity_poly.entity_id
_entity_poly.type
_entity_poly.pdbx_seq_one_letter_code
_entity_poly.pdbx_strand_id
1 'polypeptide(L)'
;MSFRTCFGISIFSTRQTRKTRETRKTRKTRQTRETRLVLDLAYNLCKINYEAESRPFSGVIAFILVLILPPPPGMSITAKNTGAVALLMAIWWISEAIPISATSLLPLLLFPVLGVLSAKDVSVRYADRNIFLFMGGFFIAMAMQRWELHKRIALYIIRFLGTSPHRIVLGFMVASCFLSMWISNTATTMMMFPIGLAVVLHAEAMIRKEKLPIDIAKGKFNFGTTLMLG
;
A
#
# COMPACT_ATOMS: atom_id res chain seq x y z
N MET A 1 4.91 -27.52 77.07
CA MET A 1 5.68 -27.59 75.81
C MET A 1 5.01 -28.69 74.98
N SER A 2 4.25 -28.50 73.91
CA SER A 2 4.17 -27.47 72.87
C SER A 2 2.76 -27.52 72.24
N PHE A 3 2.18 -26.36 71.95
CA PHE A 3 0.97 -26.16 71.15
C PHE A 3 1.43 -25.43 69.87
N ARG A 4 1.23 -26.01 68.68
CA ARG A 4 1.07 -25.30 67.38
C ARG A 4 0.87 -26.30 66.23
N THR A 5 -0.37 -26.51 65.78
CA THR A 5 -1.07 -25.87 64.64
C THR A 5 -0.82 -26.53 63.28
N CYS A 6 -1.78 -27.38 62.93
CA CYS A 6 -2.17 -27.79 61.59
C CYS A 6 -2.63 -26.55 60.80
N PHE A 7 -1.98 -26.18 59.69
CA PHE A 7 -2.52 -25.47 58.50
C PHE A 7 -1.36 -25.04 57.60
N GLY A 8 -1.32 -25.45 56.32
CA GLY A 8 -0.42 -24.79 55.36
C GLY A 8 -0.09 -25.48 54.03
N ILE A 9 -0.32 -26.79 53.87
CA ILE A 9 0.22 -27.50 52.69
C ILE A 9 -0.75 -27.58 51.50
N SER A 10 -2.03 -27.26 51.67
CA SER A 10 -3.03 -27.43 50.58
C SER A 10 -3.24 -26.23 49.63
N ILE A 11 -2.56 -25.09 49.84
CA ILE A 11 -2.80 -23.86 49.06
C ILE A 11 -1.73 -23.60 47.97
N PHE A 12 -0.57 -24.27 48.01
CA PHE A 12 0.52 -23.98 47.08
C PHE A 12 0.43 -24.79 45.75
N SER A 13 -0.13 -26.01 45.78
CA SER A 13 -0.28 -26.85 44.57
C SER A 13 -1.41 -26.37 43.63
N THR A 14 -2.47 -25.79 44.19
CA THR A 14 -3.62 -25.27 43.42
C THR A 14 -3.33 -23.94 42.71
N ARG A 15 -2.40 -23.12 43.22
CA ARG A 15 -1.99 -21.86 42.55
C ARG A 15 -1.11 -22.10 41.32
N GLN A 16 -0.22 -23.09 41.35
CA GLN A 16 0.70 -23.37 40.24
C GLN A 16 0.00 -24.09 39.07
N THR A 17 -0.99 -24.93 39.37
CA THR A 17 -1.86 -25.58 38.38
C THR A 17 -2.88 -24.62 37.75
N ARG A 18 -3.33 -23.58 38.48
CA ARG A 18 -4.15 -22.49 37.91
C ARG A 18 -3.37 -21.62 36.91
N LYS A 19 -2.15 -21.20 37.25
CA LYS A 19 -1.30 -20.35 36.37
C LYS A 19 -0.95 -21.04 35.04
N THR A 20 -0.69 -22.35 35.08
CA THR A 20 -0.42 -23.17 33.89
C THR A 20 -1.67 -23.46 33.06
N ARG A 21 -2.86 -23.54 33.68
CA ARG A 21 -4.15 -23.63 32.97
C ARG A 21 -4.59 -22.31 32.34
N GLU A 22 -4.34 -21.17 32.98
CA GLU A 22 -4.65 -19.83 32.43
C GLU A 22 -3.74 -19.46 31.25
N THR A 23 -2.43 -19.75 31.35
CA THR A 23 -1.47 -19.57 30.24
C THR A 23 -1.77 -20.50 29.05
N ARG A 24 -2.23 -21.74 29.30
CA ARG A 24 -2.74 -22.63 28.24
C ARG A 24 -4.05 -22.15 27.62
N LYS A 25 -5.01 -21.64 28.41
CA LYS A 25 -6.28 -21.09 27.89
C LYS A 25 -6.07 -19.85 27.03
N THR A 26 -5.20 -18.93 27.47
CA THR A 26 -4.82 -17.73 26.70
C THR A 26 -4.06 -18.07 25.42
N ARG A 27 -3.15 -19.05 25.45
CA ARG A 27 -2.51 -19.56 24.21
C ARG A 27 -3.52 -20.17 23.24
N LYS A 28 -4.46 -20.99 23.74
CA LYS A 28 -5.50 -21.62 22.89
C LYS A 28 -6.43 -20.56 22.26
N THR A 29 -6.89 -19.56 23.03
CA THR A 29 -7.71 -18.46 22.49
C THR A 29 -6.96 -17.58 21.49
N ARG A 30 -5.66 -17.35 21.69
CA ARG A 30 -4.80 -16.62 20.73
C ARG A 30 -4.61 -17.41 19.44
N GLN A 31 -4.36 -18.72 19.54
CA GLN A 31 -4.22 -19.62 18.40
C GLN A 31 -5.52 -19.74 17.59
N THR A 32 -6.68 -19.81 18.25
CA THR A 32 -8.00 -19.83 17.58
C THR A 32 -8.35 -18.49 16.92
N ARG A 33 -7.85 -17.36 17.43
CA ARG A 33 -7.97 -16.05 16.76
C ARG A 33 -7.05 -15.94 15.55
N GLU A 34 -5.82 -16.45 15.62
CA GLU A 34 -4.90 -16.47 14.49
C GLU A 34 -5.40 -17.38 13.36
N THR A 35 -5.94 -18.57 13.65
CA THR A 35 -6.52 -19.42 12.60
C THR A 35 -7.79 -18.85 11.98
N ARG A 36 -8.64 -18.14 12.74
CA ARG A 36 -9.77 -17.38 12.18
C ARG A 36 -9.30 -16.23 11.30
N LEU A 37 -8.31 -15.45 11.74
CA LEU A 37 -7.73 -14.37 10.93
C LEU A 37 -7.13 -14.90 9.63
N VAL A 38 -6.43 -16.04 9.66
CA VAL A 38 -5.86 -16.64 8.44
C VAL A 38 -6.96 -17.17 7.52
N LEU A 39 -8.03 -17.77 8.05
CA LEU A 39 -9.18 -18.20 7.26
C LEU A 39 -9.98 -17.02 6.69
N ASP A 40 -10.18 -15.95 7.46
CA ASP A 40 -10.83 -14.72 6.99
C ASP A 40 -9.96 -14.02 5.94
N LEU A 41 -8.64 -13.98 6.10
CA LEU A 41 -7.71 -13.45 5.11
C LEU A 41 -7.75 -14.31 3.83
N ALA A 42 -7.71 -15.64 3.96
CA ALA A 42 -7.79 -16.56 2.82
C ALA A 42 -9.15 -16.50 2.11
N TYR A 43 -10.26 -16.39 2.85
CA TYR A 43 -11.60 -16.21 2.30
C TYR A 43 -11.73 -14.86 1.59
N ASN A 44 -11.23 -13.77 2.18
CA ASN A 44 -11.23 -12.46 1.53
C ASN A 44 -10.34 -12.44 0.29
N LEU A 45 -9.16 -13.06 0.32
CA LEU A 45 -8.29 -13.22 -0.85
C LEU A 45 -8.96 -14.06 -1.95
N CYS A 46 -9.62 -15.17 -1.58
CA CYS A 46 -10.36 -16.03 -2.50
C CYS A 46 -11.56 -15.30 -3.12
N LYS A 47 -12.32 -14.53 -2.31
CA LYS A 47 -13.44 -13.72 -2.78
C LYS A 47 -13.00 -12.58 -3.70
N ILE A 48 -11.88 -11.92 -3.39
CA ILE A 48 -11.27 -10.91 -4.25
C ILE A 48 -10.84 -11.53 -5.59
N ASN A 49 -10.23 -12.71 -5.56
CA ASN A 49 -9.84 -13.42 -6.79
C ASN A 49 -11.05 -13.89 -7.62
N TYR A 50 -12.11 -14.37 -6.98
CA TYR A 50 -13.33 -14.82 -7.66
C TYR A 50 -14.09 -13.66 -8.32
N GLU A 51 -14.23 -12.52 -7.64
CA GLU A 51 -14.77 -11.32 -8.28
C GLU A 51 -13.83 -10.79 -9.37
N ALA A 52 -12.51 -10.87 -9.18
CA ALA A 52 -11.53 -10.49 -10.20
C ALA A 52 -11.66 -11.30 -11.50
N GLU A 53 -12.03 -12.58 -11.41
CA GLU A 53 -12.24 -13.44 -12.57
C GLU A 53 -13.47 -13.04 -13.41
N SER A 54 -14.48 -12.41 -12.79
CA SER A 54 -15.69 -11.92 -13.49
C SER A 54 -15.53 -10.53 -14.15
N ARG A 55 -14.57 -9.72 -13.68
CA ARG A 55 -14.29 -8.36 -14.18
C ARG A 55 -13.94 -8.25 -15.67
N PRO A 56 -13.13 -9.15 -16.28
CA PRO A 56 -12.77 -8.99 -17.70
C PRO A 56 -13.98 -9.13 -18.63
N PHE A 57 -14.95 -9.99 -18.28
CA PHE A 57 -16.13 -10.25 -19.11
C PHE A 57 -16.98 -8.99 -19.29
N SER A 58 -17.11 -8.15 -18.26
CA SER A 58 -17.87 -6.89 -18.35
C SER A 58 -17.34 -5.95 -19.44
N GLY A 59 -16.01 -5.81 -19.53
CA GLY A 59 -15.36 -5.02 -20.57
C GLY A 59 -15.56 -5.62 -21.96
N VAL A 60 -15.42 -6.94 -22.09
CA VAL A 60 -15.63 -7.64 -23.37
C VAL A 60 -17.08 -7.51 -23.85
N ILE A 61 -18.06 -7.65 -22.95
CA ILE A 61 -19.48 -7.47 -23.26
C ILE A 61 -19.75 -6.06 -23.76
N ALA A 62 -19.24 -5.03 -23.06
CA ALA A 62 -19.39 -3.64 -23.48
C ALA A 62 -18.72 -3.37 -24.84
N PHE A 63 -17.53 -3.93 -25.08
CA PHE A 63 -16.83 -3.85 -26.36
C PHE A 63 -17.65 -4.44 -27.52
N ILE A 64 -18.14 -5.67 -27.35
CA ILE A 64 -18.95 -6.36 -28.35
C ILE A 64 -20.26 -5.59 -28.61
N LEU A 65 -20.90 -5.10 -27.56
CA LEU A 65 -22.13 -4.31 -27.67
C LEU A 65 -21.92 -3.06 -28.56
N VAL A 66 -20.83 -2.31 -28.36
CA VAL A 66 -20.51 -1.13 -29.17
C VAL A 66 -20.17 -1.49 -30.61
N LEU A 67 -19.52 -2.63 -30.85
CA LEU A 67 -19.24 -3.09 -32.22
C LEU A 67 -20.51 -3.44 -33.00
N ILE A 68 -21.49 -4.06 -32.34
CA ILE A 68 -22.77 -4.45 -32.94
C ILE A 68 -23.69 -3.24 -33.18
N LEU A 69 -23.65 -2.25 -32.29
CA LEU A 69 -24.46 -1.04 -32.43
C LEU A 69 -24.08 -0.24 -33.69
N PRO A 70 -25.07 0.30 -34.43
CA PRO A 70 -24.80 1.16 -35.58
C PRO A 70 -24.11 2.46 -35.13
N PRO A 71 -23.18 3.00 -35.93
CA PRO A 71 -22.54 4.27 -35.61
C PRO A 71 -23.60 5.40 -35.57
N PRO A 72 -23.50 6.36 -34.62
CA PRO A 72 -24.31 7.56 -34.64
C PRO A 72 -24.18 8.33 -35.97
N PRO A 73 -25.20 9.09 -36.38
CA PRO A 73 -25.14 9.88 -37.61
C PRO A 73 -23.93 10.81 -37.62
N GLY A 74 -23.11 10.75 -38.68
CA GLY A 74 -21.92 11.58 -38.85
C GLY A 74 -20.61 11.00 -38.27
N MET A 75 -20.63 9.80 -37.69
CA MET A 75 -19.42 9.15 -37.16
C MET A 75 -18.82 8.12 -38.14
N SER A 76 -17.50 8.13 -38.34
CA SER A 76 -16.80 7.12 -39.12
C SER A 76 -16.75 5.76 -38.40
N ILE A 77 -16.67 4.67 -39.15
CA ILE A 77 -16.52 3.32 -38.58
C ILE A 77 -15.22 3.18 -37.76
N THR A 78 -14.15 3.85 -38.19
CA THR A 78 -12.86 3.87 -37.49
C THR A 78 -12.94 4.58 -36.15
N ALA A 79 -13.70 5.68 -36.05
CA ALA A 79 -13.95 6.38 -34.80
C ALA A 79 -14.74 5.53 -33.81
N LYS A 80 -15.79 4.82 -34.29
CA LYS A 80 -16.56 3.86 -33.48
C LYS A 80 -15.66 2.75 -32.93
N ASN A 81 -14.86 2.12 -33.78
CA ASN A 81 -13.98 1.02 -33.39
C ASN A 81 -12.90 1.48 -32.39
N THR A 82 -12.37 2.69 -32.58
CA THR A 82 -11.44 3.32 -31.61
C THR A 82 -12.12 3.53 -30.26
N GLY A 83 -13.35 4.07 -30.26
CA GLY A 83 -14.15 4.27 -29.06
C GLY A 83 -14.48 2.96 -28.33
N ALA A 84 -14.77 1.88 -29.07
CA ALA A 84 -15.01 0.56 -28.50
C ALA A 84 -13.79 0.04 -27.74
N VAL A 85 -12.60 0.11 -28.35
CA VAL A 85 -11.34 -0.30 -27.69
C VAL A 85 -11.03 0.60 -26.49
N ALA A 86 -11.26 1.91 -26.59
CA ALA A 86 -11.07 2.83 -25.48
C ALA A 86 -12.01 2.50 -24.30
N LEU A 87 -13.27 2.16 -24.57
CA LEU A 87 -14.24 1.76 -23.56
C LEU A 87 -13.83 0.45 -22.88
N LEU A 88 -13.38 -0.55 -23.66
CA LEU A 88 -12.82 -1.80 -23.13
C LEU A 88 -11.67 -1.52 -22.15
N MET A 89 -10.71 -0.71 -22.59
CA MET A 89 -9.55 -0.34 -21.78
C MET A 89 -9.95 0.43 -20.52
N ALA A 90 -10.90 1.38 -20.62
CA ALA A 90 -11.38 2.14 -19.47
C ALA A 90 -12.03 1.23 -18.43
N ILE A 91 -12.88 0.28 -18.84
CA ILE A 91 -13.50 -0.68 -17.93
C ILE A 91 -12.43 -1.56 -17.28
N TRP A 92 -11.45 -2.06 -18.05
CA TRP A 92 -10.38 -2.90 -17.50
C TRP A 92 -9.40 -2.14 -16.60
N TRP A 93 -9.15 -0.85 -16.85
CA TRP A 93 -8.36 -0.01 -15.96
C TRP A 93 -9.08 0.29 -14.65
N ILE A 94 -10.37 0.65 -14.69
CA ILE A 94 -11.16 0.96 -13.49
C ILE A 94 -11.38 -0.30 -12.64
N SER A 95 -11.64 -1.43 -13.30
CA SER A 95 -11.86 -2.70 -12.60
C SER A 95 -10.57 -3.40 -12.18
N GLU A 96 -9.40 -2.96 -12.68
CA GLU A 96 -8.12 -3.64 -12.52
C GLU A 96 -8.20 -5.14 -12.89
N ALA A 97 -9.00 -5.49 -13.91
CA ALA A 97 -9.21 -6.88 -14.33
C ALA A 97 -7.91 -7.55 -14.81
N ILE A 98 -7.07 -6.77 -15.50
CA ILE A 98 -5.78 -7.15 -16.05
C ILE A 98 -4.80 -6.03 -15.68
N PRO A 99 -3.51 -6.32 -15.41
CA PRO A 99 -2.51 -5.31 -15.10
C PRO A 99 -2.55 -4.16 -16.11
N ILE A 100 -2.49 -2.92 -15.62
CA ILE A 100 -2.62 -1.69 -16.43
C ILE A 100 -1.71 -1.73 -17.67
N SER A 101 -0.48 -2.23 -17.51
CA SER A 101 0.49 -2.38 -18.61
C SER A 101 0.02 -3.36 -19.69
N ALA A 102 -0.56 -4.50 -19.32
CA ALA A 102 -1.05 -5.49 -20.28
C ALA A 102 -2.32 -4.98 -20.99
N THR A 103 -3.24 -4.34 -20.28
CA THR A 103 -4.40 -3.66 -20.88
C THR A 103 -3.97 -2.56 -21.86
N SER A 104 -2.89 -1.85 -21.55
CA SER A 104 -2.34 -0.79 -22.41
C SER A 104 -1.75 -1.33 -23.72
N LEU A 105 -1.48 -2.63 -23.85
CA LEU A 105 -1.00 -3.25 -25.09
C LEU A 105 -2.13 -3.70 -26.03
N LEU A 106 -3.40 -3.67 -25.59
CA LEU A 106 -4.53 -4.10 -26.42
C LEU A 106 -4.64 -3.38 -27.78
N PRO A 107 -4.45 -2.05 -27.87
CA PRO A 107 -4.48 -1.37 -29.16
C PRO A 107 -3.52 -1.96 -30.20
N LEU A 108 -2.37 -2.48 -29.77
CA LEU A 108 -1.38 -3.10 -30.67
C LEU A 108 -1.95 -4.31 -31.43
N LEU A 109 -2.88 -5.04 -30.81
CA LEU A 109 -3.57 -6.17 -31.42
C LEU A 109 -4.90 -5.76 -32.06
N LEU A 110 -5.72 -4.97 -31.35
CA LEU A 110 -7.10 -4.69 -31.75
C LEU A 110 -7.19 -3.65 -32.87
N PHE A 111 -6.31 -2.65 -32.94
CA PHE A 111 -6.40 -1.63 -33.99
C PHE A 111 -6.13 -2.18 -35.39
N PRO A 112 -5.13 -3.07 -35.62
CA PRO A 112 -4.96 -3.73 -36.91
C PRO A 112 -6.13 -4.64 -37.27
N VAL A 113 -6.67 -5.39 -36.29
CA VAL A 113 -7.80 -6.31 -36.51
C VAL A 113 -9.08 -5.56 -36.87
N LEU A 114 -9.32 -4.41 -36.25
CA LEU A 114 -10.51 -3.57 -36.49
C LEU A 114 -10.35 -2.57 -37.64
N GLY A 115 -9.21 -2.60 -38.36
CA GLY A 115 -8.92 -1.69 -39.47
C GLY A 115 -8.80 -0.22 -39.07
N VAL A 116 -8.43 0.07 -37.81
CA VAL A 116 -8.28 1.44 -37.29
C VAL A 116 -6.93 2.03 -37.70
N LEU A 117 -5.85 1.30 -37.47
CA LEU A 117 -4.47 1.68 -37.82
C LEU A 117 -3.66 0.43 -38.17
N SER A 118 -2.63 0.57 -39.00
CA SER A 118 -1.72 -0.54 -39.32
C SER A 118 -0.87 -0.92 -38.09
N ALA A 119 -0.43 -2.18 -38.01
CA ALA A 119 0.41 -2.65 -36.90
C ALA A 119 1.70 -1.82 -36.74
N LYS A 120 2.27 -1.39 -37.87
CA LYS A 120 3.46 -0.52 -37.90
C LYS A 120 3.17 0.83 -37.26
N ASP A 121 2.08 1.49 -37.66
CA ASP A 121 1.74 2.84 -37.17
C ASP A 121 1.41 2.83 -35.68
N VAL A 122 0.74 1.77 -35.21
CA VAL A 122 0.44 1.59 -33.78
C VAL A 122 1.72 1.35 -32.98
N SER A 123 2.62 0.48 -33.45
CA SER A 123 3.86 0.17 -32.72
C SER A 123 4.78 1.39 -32.51
N VAL A 124 4.82 2.32 -33.47
CA VAL A 124 5.65 3.52 -33.37
C VAL A 124 5.19 4.40 -32.21
N ARG A 125 3.89 4.40 -31.87
CA ARG A 125 3.35 5.15 -30.73
C ARG A 125 3.83 4.62 -29.37
N TYR A 126 4.17 3.33 -29.28
CA TYR A 126 4.74 2.73 -28.07
C TYR A 126 6.24 3.01 -27.91
N ALA A 127 6.90 3.54 -28.94
CA ALA A 127 8.32 3.91 -28.93
C ALA A 127 8.52 5.44 -28.96
N ASP A 128 7.59 6.19 -28.38
CA ASP A 128 7.69 7.65 -28.30
C ASP A 128 8.87 8.10 -27.42
N ARG A 129 9.48 9.23 -27.76
CA ARG A 129 10.65 9.79 -27.03
C ARG A 129 10.36 9.98 -25.55
N ASN A 130 9.12 10.34 -25.19
CA ASN A 130 8.76 10.58 -23.79
C ASN A 130 8.83 9.29 -22.96
N ILE A 131 8.51 8.13 -23.55
CA ILE A 131 8.59 6.82 -22.87
C ILE A 131 10.04 6.51 -22.50
N PHE A 132 10.98 6.73 -23.43
CA PHE A 132 12.40 6.55 -23.18
C PHE A 132 12.95 7.53 -22.13
N LEU A 133 12.45 8.76 -22.11
CA LEU A 133 12.80 9.75 -21.08
C LEU A 133 12.38 9.27 -19.68
N PHE A 134 11.14 8.83 -19.51
CA PHE A 134 10.66 8.28 -18.24
C PHE A 134 11.41 7.01 -17.83
N MET A 135 11.72 6.13 -18.79
CA MET A 135 12.54 4.94 -18.52
C MET A 135 13.94 5.31 -18.00
N GLY A 136 14.60 6.31 -18.60
CA GLY A 136 15.86 6.86 -18.10
C GLY A 136 15.74 7.43 -16.67
N GLY A 137 14.66 8.16 -16.39
CA GLY A 137 14.34 8.67 -15.05
C GLY A 137 14.19 7.54 -14.02
N PHE A 138 13.49 6.46 -14.37
CA PHE A 138 13.36 5.30 -13.48
C PHE A 138 14.69 4.58 -13.23
N PHE A 139 15.58 4.50 -14.23
CA PHE A 139 16.93 3.95 -14.00
C PHE A 139 17.74 4.79 -13.01
N ILE A 140 17.67 6.12 -13.10
CA ILE A 140 18.32 7.02 -12.15
C ILE A 140 17.71 6.85 -10.76
N ALA A 141 16.38 6.83 -10.64
CA ALA A 141 15.69 6.62 -9.38
C ALA A 141 16.07 5.27 -8.72
N MET A 142 16.11 4.19 -9.50
CA MET A 142 16.54 2.86 -9.05
C MET A 142 18.01 2.83 -8.62
N ALA A 143 18.89 3.53 -9.34
CA ALA A 143 20.29 3.68 -8.93
C ALA A 143 20.38 4.42 -7.59
N MET A 144 19.72 5.57 -7.45
CA MET A 144 19.65 6.32 -6.18
C MET A 144 19.06 5.49 -5.04
N GLN A 145 18.10 4.60 -5.35
CA GLN A 145 17.53 3.67 -4.38
C GLN A 145 18.55 2.64 -3.92
N ARG A 146 19.28 2.02 -4.86
CA ARG A 146 20.31 1.00 -4.57
C ARG A 146 21.44 1.52 -3.68
N TRP A 147 21.80 2.80 -3.81
CA TRP A 147 22.84 3.43 -2.97
C TRP A 147 22.30 4.07 -1.67
N GLU A 148 21.00 3.94 -1.39
CA GLU A 148 20.29 4.62 -0.29
C GLU A 148 20.53 6.15 -0.25
N LEU A 149 20.83 6.78 -1.39
CA LEU A 149 21.22 8.19 -1.44
C LEU A 149 20.09 9.09 -0.91
N HIS A 150 18.86 8.79 -1.31
CA HIS A 150 17.64 9.46 -0.89
C HIS A 150 17.44 9.44 0.64
N LYS A 151 17.73 8.32 1.30
CA LYS A 151 17.65 8.20 2.77
C LYS A 151 18.71 9.05 3.46
N ARG A 152 19.93 9.10 2.91
CA ARG A 152 20.99 9.99 3.42
C ARG A 152 20.54 11.45 3.34
N ILE A 153 20.01 11.86 2.19
CA ILE A 153 19.49 13.23 1.98
C ILE A 153 18.37 13.54 2.97
N ALA A 154 17.39 12.65 3.14
CA ALA A 154 16.30 12.84 4.10
C ALA A 154 16.80 13.02 5.54
N LEU A 155 17.74 12.17 5.98
CA LEU A 155 18.33 12.28 7.31
C LEU A 155 19.14 13.57 7.47
N TYR A 156 19.82 14.05 6.43
CA TYR A 156 20.49 15.35 6.44
C TYR A 156 19.51 16.51 6.58
N ILE A 157 18.39 16.49 5.85
CA ILE A 157 17.33 17.52 5.95
C ILE A 157 16.76 17.55 7.36
N ILE A 158 16.40 16.40 7.92
CA ILE A 158 15.86 16.29 9.28
C ILE A 158 16.89 16.80 10.31
N ARG A 159 18.16 16.42 10.16
CA ARG A 159 19.24 16.89 11.04
C ARG A 159 19.43 18.41 10.97
N PHE A 160 19.30 19.00 9.79
CA PHE A 160 19.48 20.44 9.59
C PHE A 160 18.37 21.28 10.24
N LEU A 161 17.13 20.80 10.21
CA LEU A 161 15.97 21.54 10.74
C LEU A 161 15.90 21.59 12.28
N GLY A 162 16.71 20.79 12.97
CA GLY A 162 16.90 20.85 14.43
C GLY A 162 15.97 19.93 15.22
N THR A 163 15.94 20.11 16.55
CA THR A 163 15.37 19.14 17.50
C THR A 163 14.02 19.53 18.10
N SER A 164 13.45 20.68 17.72
CA SER A 164 12.13 21.10 18.20
C SER A 164 11.02 20.27 17.52
N PRO A 165 9.97 19.83 18.25
CA PRO A 165 8.89 19.02 17.69
C PRO A 165 8.26 19.61 16.41
N HIS A 166 7.99 20.92 16.39
CA HIS A 166 7.43 21.58 15.21
C HIS A 166 8.37 21.57 14.01
N ARG A 167 9.68 21.66 14.23
CA ARG A 167 10.69 21.63 13.17
C ARG A 167 10.93 20.22 12.64
N ILE A 168 10.79 19.20 13.49
CA ILE A 168 10.86 17.79 13.08
C ILE A 168 9.71 17.48 12.12
N VAL A 169 8.48 17.90 12.46
CA VAL A 169 7.31 17.74 11.57
C VAL A 169 7.54 18.47 10.25
N LEU A 170 7.96 19.74 10.30
CA LEU A 170 8.27 20.50 9.08
C LEU A 170 9.34 19.79 8.24
N GLY A 171 10.37 19.23 8.88
CA GLY A 171 11.42 18.49 8.19
C GLY A 171 10.96 17.19 7.57
N PHE A 172 10.02 16.50 8.20
CA PHE A 172 9.34 15.36 7.60
C PHE A 172 8.56 15.77 6.36
N MET A 173 7.75 16.83 6.43
CA MET A 173 6.96 17.31 5.30
C MET A 173 7.85 17.76 4.11
N VAL A 174 8.92 18.50 4.40
CA VAL A 174 9.87 18.97 3.37
C VAL A 174 10.66 17.79 2.77
N ALA A 175 11.15 16.87 3.61
CA ALA A 175 11.86 15.70 3.13
C ALA A 175 10.95 14.79 2.29
N SER A 176 9.73 14.51 2.74
CA SER A 176 8.73 13.75 1.98
C SER A 176 8.43 14.41 0.64
N CYS A 177 8.17 15.73 0.62
CA CYS A 177 7.91 16.49 -0.60
C CYS A 177 9.09 16.41 -1.58
N PHE A 178 10.31 16.66 -1.10
CA PHE A 178 11.51 16.60 -1.92
C PHE A 178 11.75 15.20 -2.49
N LEU A 179 11.63 14.16 -1.66
CA LEU A 179 11.81 12.78 -2.11
C LEU A 179 10.74 12.36 -3.12
N SER A 180 9.50 12.78 -2.94
CA SER A 180 8.36 12.47 -3.82
C SER A 180 8.50 13.05 -5.23
N MET A 181 9.37 14.05 -5.43
CA MET A 181 9.65 14.59 -6.77
C MET A 181 10.54 13.67 -7.61
N TRP A 182 11.41 12.89 -6.98
CA TRP A 182 12.42 12.06 -7.66
C TRP A 182 12.14 10.56 -7.56
N ILE A 183 11.40 10.15 -6.53
CA ILE A 183 11.05 8.76 -6.24
C ILE A 183 9.54 8.61 -6.38
N SER A 184 9.08 7.40 -6.72
CA SER A 184 7.65 7.11 -6.75
C SER A 184 7.01 7.35 -5.38
N ASN A 185 5.84 7.98 -5.37
CA ASN A 185 5.12 8.34 -4.14
C ASN A 185 4.97 7.14 -3.18
N THR A 186 4.65 5.95 -3.72
CA THR A 186 4.53 4.71 -2.94
C THR A 186 5.84 4.32 -2.24
N ALA A 187 6.98 4.44 -2.93
CA ALA A 187 8.28 4.11 -2.35
C ALA A 187 8.68 5.13 -1.26
N THR A 188 8.42 6.43 -1.49
CA THR A 188 8.64 7.47 -0.48
C THR A 188 7.86 7.19 0.80
N THR A 189 6.57 6.83 0.70
CA THR A 189 5.75 6.48 1.87
C THR A 189 6.30 5.25 2.59
N MET A 190 6.67 4.19 1.87
CA MET A 190 7.25 2.98 2.47
C MET A 190 8.57 3.25 3.21
N MET A 191 9.35 4.25 2.77
CA MET A 191 10.59 4.66 3.42
C MET A 191 10.36 5.58 4.62
N MET A 192 9.45 6.55 4.51
CA MET A 192 9.17 7.51 5.58
C MET A 192 8.40 6.87 6.74
N PHE A 193 7.54 5.88 6.46
CA PHE A 193 6.76 5.19 7.48
C PHE A 193 7.61 4.61 8.64
N PRO A 194 8.63 3.75 8.40
CA PRO A 194 9.46 3.23 9.48
C PRO A 194 10.31 4.31 10.18
N ILE A 195 10.74 5.35 9.46
CA ILE A 195 11.53 6.46 10.05
C ILE A 195 10.64 7.30 10.98
N GLY A 196 9.43 7.65 10.55
CA GLY A 196 8.47 8.39 11.35
C GLY A 196 8.11 7.60 12.60
N LEU A 197 7.93 6.28 12.47
CA LEU A 197 7.66 5.39 13.60
C LEU A 197 8.80 5.37 14.61
N ALA A 198 10.05 5.31 14.15
CA ALA A 198 11.22 5.37 15.02
C ALA A 198 11.28 6.70 15.80
N VAL A 199 10.96 7.83 15.16
CA VAL A 199 10.94 9.15 15.81
C VAL A 199 9.82 9.25 16.86
N VAL A 200 8.61 8.76 16.54
CA VAL A 200 7.49 8.72 17.50
C VAL A 200 7.87 7.90 18.73
N LEU A 201 8.35 6.67 18.53
CA LEU A 201 8.72 5.77 19.64
C LEU A 201 9.83 6.38 20.52
N HIS A 202 10.80 7.06 19.92
CA HIS A 202 11.86 7.73 20.67
C HIS A 202 11.32 8.91 21.48
N ALA A 203 10.42 9.72 20.90
CA ALA A 203 9.76 10.81 21.61
C ALA A 203 8.93 10.31 22.81
N GLU A 204 8.15 9.24 22.63
CA GLU A 204 7.38 8.62 23.72
C GLU A 204 8.28 8.14 24.87
N ALA A 205 9.42 7.52 24.54
CA ALA A 205 10.38 7.05 25.53
C ALA A 205 10.99 8.20 26.35
N MET A 206 11.30 9.33 25.72
CA MET A 206 11.80 10.52 26.42
C MET A 206 10.74 11.13 27.33
N ILE A 207 9.51 11.30 26.85
CA ILE A 207 8.39 11.84 27.64
C ILE A 207 8.15 10.99 28.89
N ARG A 208 8.16 9.66 28.75
CA ARG A 208 8.00 8.72 29.86
C ARG A 208 9.15 8.80 30.86
N LYS A 209 10.39 8.97 30.39
CA LYS A 209 11.59 9.10 31.24
C LYS A 209 11.58 10.39 32.05
N GLU A 210 11.18 11.50 31.45
CA GLU A 210 11.14 12.82 32.10
C GLU A 210 9.83 13.08 32.88
N LYS A 211 8.86 12.15 32.83
CA LYS A 211 7.56 12.27 33.49
C LYS A 211 6.81 13.56 33.14
N LEU A 212 6.94 14.00 31.89
CA LEU A 212 6.23 15.19 31.41
C LEU A 212 4.71 14.94 31.43
N PRO A 213 3.88 15.97 31.72
CA PRO A 213 2.42 15.84 31.83
C PRO A 213 1.74 15.80 30.46
N ILE A 214 2.23 14.95 29.55
CA ILE A 214 1.73 14.80 28.18
C ILE A 214 1.03 13.44 28.07
N ASP A 215 -0.22 13.43 27.60
CA ASP A 215 -1.00 12.20 27.42
C ASP A 215 -0.54 11.45 26.16
N ILE A 216 0.16 10.33 26.37
CA ILE A 216 0.69 9.45 25.31
C ILE A 216 -0.30 8.31 24.98
N ALA A 217 -1.55 8.38 25.45
CA ALA A 217 -2.55 7.39 25.05
C ALA A 217 -2.80 7.44 23.53
N LYS A 218 -3.07 6.28 22.94
CA LYS A 218 -3.33 6.12 21.50
C LYS A 218 -4.44 7.09 21.07
N GLY A 219 -4.13 8.00 20.15
CA GLY A 219 -5.06 9.01 19.62
C GLY A 219 -5.05 10.38 20.32
N LYS A 220 -4.32 10.54 21.43
CA LYS A 220 -4.16 11.84 22.12
C LYS A 220 -2.78 12.46 21.98
N PHE A 221 -1.83 11.70 21.42
CA PHE A 221 -0.49 12.18 21.15
C PHE A 221 -0.43 12.98 19.83
N ASN A 222 -0.74 14.28 19.91
CA ASN A 222 -0.82 15.17 18.75
C ASN A 222 0.45 15.14 17.88
N PHE A 223 1.64 15.14 18.48
CA PHE A 223 2.90 15.09 17.73
C PHE A 223 3.02 13.83 16.87
N GLY A 224 2.70 12.65 17.43
CA GLY A 224 2.77 11.39 16.68
C GLY A 224 1.74 11.32 15.56
N THR A 225 0.52 11.80 15.80
CA THR A 225 -0.51 11.88 14.76
C THR A 225 -0.10 12.84 13.64
N THR A 226 0.37 14.04 13.98
CA THR A 226 0.81 15.04 12.99
C THR A 226 2.01 14.55 12.19
N LEU A 227 2.97 13.86 12.82
CA LEU A 227 4.14 13.31 12.13
C LEU A 227 3.78 12.14 11.19
N MET A 228 2.73 11.38 11.49
CA MET A 228 2.26 10.27 10.65
C MET A 228 1.35 10.71 9.49
N LEU A 229 0.78 11.91 9.58
CA LEU A 229 -0.06 12.51 8.54
C LEU A 229 0.73 13.39 7.55
N GLY A 230 1.93 13.84 7.92
CA GLY A 230 2.82 14.68 7.10
C GLY A 230 3.86 13.89 6.32
#